data_AF-A0A357Y0L9-F1
#
_entry.id   AF-A0A357Y0L9-F1
#
_cell.length_a   1.000
_cell.length_b   1.000
_cell.length_c   1.000
_cell.angle_alpha   90.00
_cell.angle_beta   90.00
_cell.angle_gamma   90.00
#
_symmetry.space_group_name_H-M   'P 1'
#
loop_
_entity.id
_entity.type
_entity.pdbx_description
1 polymer ?
#
loop_
_entity_poly.entity_id
_entity_poly.type
_entity_poly.pdbx_seq_one_letter_code
_entity_poly.pdbx_strand_id
1 'polypeptide(L)' 'MANVDLSQYGITGVKEVLHNPSYEVLFEEETKPGLTGYEVGQVSELGAVDVQTGKFTGRSPKDKYIVMDE' A
#
# COMPACT_ATOMS: atom_id res chain seq x y z
N MET A 1 -18.36 2.80 -14.67
CA MET A 1 -17.55 3.24 -13.51
C MET A 1 -17.01 4.64 -13.80
N ALA A 2 -16.89 5.49 -12.78
CA ALA A 2 -16.27 6.80 -12.96
C ALA A 2 -14.78 6.62 -13.32
N ASN A 3 -14.26 7.44 -14.23
CA ASN A 3 -12.84 7.47 -14.55
C ASN A 3 -12.09 8.10 -13.37
N VAL A 4 -11.12 7.39 -12.79
CA VAL A 4 -10.33 7.87 -11.65
C VAL A 4 -9.16 8.69 -12.21
N ASP A 5 -9.33 10.00 -12.26
CA ASP A 5 -8.27 10.91 -12.72
C ASP A 5 -7.38 11.33 -11.53
N LEU A 6 -6.15 10.81 -11.51
CA LEU A 6 -5.16 11.13 -10.47
C LEU A 6 -4.35 12.40 -10.77
N SER A 7 -4.48 12.98 -11.97
CA SER A 7 -3.71 14.16 -12.38
C SER A 7 -4.07 15.40 -11.56
N GLN A 8 -5.31 15.48 -11.04
CA GLN A 8 -5.75 16.53 -10.13
C GLN A 8 -4.91 16.60 -8.82
N TYR A 9 -4.26 15.50 -8.43
CA TYR A 9 -3.36 15.42 -7.28
C TYR A 9 -1.88 15.54 -7.67
N GLY A 10 -1.58 15.83 -8.95
CA GLY A 10 -0.22 15.94 -9.48
C GLY A 10 0.43 14.59 -9.86
N ILE A 11 -0.31 13.48 -9.86
CA ILE A 11 0.22 12.16 -10.21
C ILE A 11 0.05 11.93 -11.72
N THR A 12 1.16 11.68 -12.42
CA THR A 12 1.20 11.47 -13.88
C THR A 12 1.95 10.20 -14.25
N GLY A 13 1.77 9.69 -15.47
CA GLY A 13 2.46 8.47 -15.94
C GLY A 13 1.96 7.17 -15.29
N VAL A 14 0.75 7.19 -14.73
CA VAL A 14 0.13 6.01 -14.11
C VAL A 14 -0.12 4.94 -15.17
N LYS A 15 0.40 3.73 -14.93
CA LYS A 15 0.23 2.60 -15.85
C LYS A 15 -1.08 1.87 -15.64
N GLU A 16 -1.51 1.74 -14.39
CA GLU A 16 -2.69 0.99 -13.98
C GLU A 16 -3.26 1.57 -12.68
N VAL A 17 -4.58 1.44 -12.53
CA VAL A 17 -5.29 1.80 -11.30
C VAL A 17 -6.16 0.61 -10.88
N LEU A 18 -5.79 -0.04 -9.78
CA LEU A 18 -6.62 -1.05 -9.12
C LEU A 18 -7.55 -0.34 -8.11
N HIS A 19 -8.78 -0.08 -8.50
CA HIS A 19 -9.77 0.63 -7.68
C HIS A 19 -10.75 -0.35 -7.04
N ASN A 20 -10.90 -0.28 -5.72
CA ASN A 20 -11.67 -1.23 -4.91
C ASN A 20 -11.29 -2.70 -5.20
N PRO A 21 -10.00 -3.07 -5.05
CA PRO A 21 -9.59 -4.46 -5.23
C PRO A 21 -10.33 -5.35 -4.23
N SER A 22 -10.70 -6.55 -4.69
CA SER A 22 -11.27 -7.56 -3.79
C SER A 22 -10.19 -8.14 -2.88
N TYR A 23 -10.60 -8.83 -1.81
CA TYR A 23 -9.64 -9.51 -0.93
C TYR A 23 -8.82 -10.57 -1.66
N GLU A 24 -9.40 -11.25 -2.64
CA GLU A 24 -8.71 -12.25 -3.45
C GLU A 24 -7.59 -11.61 -4.28
N VAL A 25 -7.87 -10.47 -4.91
CA VAL A 25 -6.85 -9.70 -5.64
C VAL A 25 -5.75 -9.24 -4.69
N LEU A 26 -6.11 -8.70 -3.52
CA LEU A 26 -5.12 -8.27 -2.51
C LEU A 26 -4.23 -9.43 -2.08
N PHE A 27 -4.81 -10.59 -1.76
CA PHE A 27 -4.06 -11.77 -1.36
C PHE A 27 -3.11 -12.27 -2.46
N GLU A 28 -3.58 -12.31 -3.71
CA GLU A 28 -2.75 -12.67 -4.85
C GLU A 28 -1.58 -11.70 -5.03
N GLU A 29 -1.84 -10.39 -4.98
CA GLU A 29 -0.83 -9.33 -5.10
C GLU A 29 0.21 -9.39 -3.99
N GLU A 30 -0.21 -9.57 -2.73
CA GLU A 30 0.65 -9.62 -1.55
C GLU A 30 1.55 -10.88 -1.50
N THR A 31 1.15 -11.95 -2.20
CA THR A 31 1.88 -13.24 -2.22
C THR A 31 2.62 -13.49 -3.53
N LYS A 32 2.73 -12.47 -4.41
CA LYS A 32 3.39 -12.61 -5.71
C LYS A 32 4.86 -13.02 -5.59
N PRO A 33 5.32 -13.96 -6.44
CA PRO A 33 6.75 -14.25 -6.55
C PRO A 33 7.48 -13.03 -7.13
N GLY A 34 8.54 -12.59 -6.46
CA GLY A 34 9.38 -11.47 -6.92
C GLY A 34 9.19 -10.17 -6.15
N LEU A 35 8.28 -10.10 -5.18
CA LEU A 35 8.26 -9.02 -4.19
C LEU A 35 9.58 -9.02 -3.40
N THR A 36 10.03 -7.84 -2.97
CA THR A 36 11.31 -7.69 -2.26
C THR A 36 11.19 -6.77 -1.05
N GLY A 37 12.11 -6.92 -0.10
CA GLY A 37 12.16 -6.05 1.08
C GLY A 37 10.88 -6.13 1.93
N TYR A 38 10.26 -4.97 2.16
CA TYR A 38 9.07 -4.82 3.00
C TYR A 38 7.75 -5.03 2.25
N GLU A 39 7.81 -5.31 0.95
CA GLU A 39 6.62 -5.62 0.13
C GLU A 39 6.20 -7.10 0.25
N VAL A 40 7.09 -7.97 0.74
CA VAL A 40 6.87 -9.42 0.77
C VAL A 40 5.82 -9.77 1.84
N GLY A 41 4.69 -10.33 1.39
CA GLY A 41 3.72 -11.02 2.25
C GLY A 41 4.06 -12.49 2.42
N GLN A 42 3.97 -13.00 3.65
CA GLN A 42 4.12 -14.42 3.96
C GLN A 42 2.81 -15.00 4.51
N VAL A 43 2.31 -16.07 3.89
CA VAL A 43 1.14 -16.79 4.40
C VAL A 43 1.54 -17.60 5.63
N SER A 44 0.94 -17.27 6.77
CA SER A 44 1.12 -17.99 8.03
C SER A 44 0.40 -19.34 8.02
N GLU A 45 0.68 -20.19 9.03
CA GLU A 45 -0.04 -21.46 9.23
C GLU A 45 -1.55 -21.27 9.48
N LEU A 46 -1.97 -20.07 9.90
CA LEU A 46 -3.36 -19.69 10.11
C LEU A 46 -4.05 -19.21 8.84
N GLY A 47 -3.34 -19.13 7.71
CA GLY A 47 -3.86 -18.68 6.42
C GLY A 47 -3.91 -17.16 6.24
N ALA A 48 -3.54 -16.38 7.25
CA ALA A 48 -3.40 -14.92 7.14
C ALA A 48 -2.02 -14.52 6.60
N VAL A 49 -1.97 -13.42 5.85
CA VAL A 49 -0.71 -12.82 5.36
C VAL A 49 -0.08 -11.97 6.46
N ASP A 50 1.21 -12.20 6.72
CA ASP A 50 2.07 -11.38 7.57
C ASP A 50 3.05 -10.55 6.72
N VAL A 51 3.37 -9.34 7.17
CA VAL A 51 4.35 -8.44 6.53
C VAL A 51 5.27 -7.83 7.57
N GLN A 52 6.48 -7.44 7.15
CA GLN A 52 7.47 -6.82 8.03
C GLN A 52 7.66 -5.33 7.68
N THR A 53 7.57 -4.45 8.68
CA THR A 53 7.69 -2.99 8.50
C THR A 53 9.08 -2.43 8.84
N GLY A 54 10.05 -3.32 9.07
CA GLY A 54 11.43 -2.96 9.39
C GLY A 54 11.54 -2.17 10.70
N LYS A 55 12.22 -1.02 10.66
CA LYS A 55 12.39 -0.17 11.85
C LYS A 55 11.12 0.57 12.28
N PHE A 56 10.10 0.64 11.41
CA PHE A 56 8.88 1.39 11.64
C PHE A 56 7.81 0.51 12.29
N THR A 57 8.08 0.06 13.52
CA THR A 57 7.21 -0.86 14.29
C THR A 57 6.15 -0.13 15.12
N GLY A 58 5.97 1.17 14.89
CA GLY A 58 5.02 2.01 15.62
C GLY A 58 4.93 3.41 15.03
N ARG A 59 4.13 4.27 15.67
CA ARG A 59 3.95 5.67 15.26
C ARG A 59 5.21 6.50 15.51
N SER A 60 5.50 7.43 14.61
CA SER A 60 6.52 8.47 14.79
C SER A 60 5.87 9.83 15.12
N PRO A 61 5.51 10.11 16.39
CA PRO A 61 4.80 11.35 16.74
C PRO A 61 5.61 12.61 16.44
N LYS A 62 6.96 12.51 16.42
CA LYS A 62 7.86 13.62 16.12
C LYS A 62 7.89 14.03 14.65
N ASP A 63 7.45 13.14 13.75
CA ASP A 63 7.46 13.38 12.30
C ASP A 63 6.08 13.88 11.80
N LYS A 64 5.15 14.16 12.72
CA LYS A 64 3.82 14.70 12.38
C LYS A 64 3.88 16.23 12.32
N TYR A 65 3.51 16.79 11.17
CA TYR A 65 3.41 18.22 10.93
C TYR A 65 2.02 18.62 10.43
N ILE A 66 1.65 19.87 10.64
CA ILE A 66 0.43 20.49 10.12
C ILE A 66 0.89 21.72 9.33
N VAL A 67 0.38 21.89 8.10
CA VAL A 67 0.60 23.12 7.33
C VAL A 67 -0.06 24.27 8.09
N MET A 68 0.70 25.32 8.38
CA MET A 68 0.15 26.55 8.95
C MET A 68 -0.28 27.44 7.78
N ASP A 69 -1.58 27.68 7.67
CA ASP A 69 -2.20 28.63 6.74
C ASP A 69 -2.91 29.76 7.53
N GLU A 70 -3.58 30.67 6.82
CA GLU A 70 -4.29 31.84 7.41
C GLU A 70 -5.65 31.50 8.01
#